data_AF-A0A8X7Q8E7-F1
#
_entry.id   AF-A0A8X7Q8E7-F1
#
_cell.length_a   1.000
_cell.length_b   1.000
_cell.length_c   1.000
_cell.angle_alpha   90.00
_cell.angle_beta   90.00
_cell.angle_gamma   90.00
#
_symmetry.space_group_name_H-M   'P 1'
#
loop_
_entity.id
_entity.type
_entity.pdbx_description
1 polymer ?
#
loop_
_entity_poly.entity_id
_entity_poly.type
_entity_poly.pdbx_seq_one_letter_code
_entity_poly.pdbx_strand_id
1 'polypeptide(L)'
;MNSDPKMKHDVFLSFRVKDTRDNFVSHLCGCLRRKRIKTYLFDELPYEERYEESLKAIEVSRVSVIVFSENFGDSKFCLDEVIVIPVLYHVDHVDIENQTGSFGEAFAKRQDKAEQIKEWKDGFTEAINLPGWSTSHLRDEEMLVNEIALDIERKLLRASRTKVIIEWSLVITNLMLEIPSCVFDQISATQKPLYTLAAMSMSFLSCLLCLVDLFHKGRVERVVWRWSLPVPWFHYPTQRSNRFGSFPDIVGLVCALCQTILTAVNYSSITHNDDSPIKFSVWPIMFALGLLCTLLIKRAS
;
A
#
# COMPACT_ATOMS: atom_id res chain seq x y z
N MET A 1 -26.07 8.41 13.99
CA MET A 1 -25.91 7.98 12.59
C MET A 1 -24.93 6.82 12.58
N ASN A 2 -25.41 5.65 12.19
CA ASN A 2 -24.64 4.40 12.13
C ASN A 2 -23.46 4.58 11.15
N SER A 3 -22.22 4.48 11.64
CA SER A 3 -21.03 4.35 10.79
C SER A 3 -21.02 2.95 10.20
N ASP A 4 -21.35 2.86 8.91
CA ASP A 4 -21.27 1.61 8.15
C ASP A 4 -19.79 1.17 8.08
N PRO A 5 -19.40 -0.01 8.58
CA PRO A 5 -17.99 -0.45 8.68
C PRO A 5 -17.38 -0.87 7.32
N LYS A 6 -17.81 -0.24 6.21
CA LYS A 6 -17.62 -0.72 4.84
C LYS A 6 -17.06 0.28 3.83
N MET A 7 -16.74 1.51 4.21
CA MET A 7 -16.19 2.48 3.26
C MET A 7 -14.66 2.47 3.24
N LYS A 8 -14.08 2.13 2.08
CA LYS A 8 -12.71 2.52 1.74
C LYS A 8 -12.69 4.05 1.63
N HIS A 9 -11.82 4.68 2.39
CA HIS A 9 -11.57 6.12 2.35
C HIS A 9 -10.31 6.40 1.54
N ASP A 10 -10.32 7.47 0.77
CA ASP A 10 -9.14 7.93 0.03
C ASP A 10 -8.21 8.73 0.95
N VAL A 11 -8.80 9.51 1.85
CA VAL A 11 -8.12 10.46 2.73
C VAL A 11 -8.49 10.23 4.18
N PHE A 12 -7.49 10.18 5.05
CA PHE A 12 -7.65 10.31 6.50
C PHE A 12 -7.39 11.77 6.89
N LEU A 13 -8.33 12.43 7.56
CA LEU A 13 -8.19 13.81 8.02
C LEU A 13 -8.19 13.85 9.55
N SER A 14 -7.04 14.18 10.13
CA SER A 14 -6.84 14.38 11.57
C SER A 14 -6.85 15.86 11.89
N PHE A 15 -7.68 16.27 12.84
CA PHE A 15 -7.84 17.68 13.18
C PHE A 15 -8.42 17.84 14.58
N ARG A 16 -8.15 19.00 15.19
CA ARG A 16 -8.77 19.36 16.46
C ARG A 16 -10.18 19.88 16.23
N VAL A 17 -11.16 19.12 16.72
CA VAL A 17 -12.59 19.45 16.55
C VAL A 17 -12.94 20.86 17.04
N LYS A 18 -12.47 21.23 18.24
CA LYS A 18 -12.78 22.52 18.86
C LYS A 18 -12.29 23.71 18.05
N ASP A 19 -11.20 23.53 17.31
CA ASP A 19 -10.52 24.63 16.63
C ASP A 19 -11.01 24.76 15.18
N THR A 20 -11.23 23.61 14.51
CA THR A 20 -11.28 23.59 13.03
C THR A 20 -12.51 22.93 12.41
N ARG A 21 -13.39 22.26 13.18
CA ARG A 21 -14.48 21.42 12.62
C ARG A 21 -15.45 22.21 11.75
N ASP A 22 -16.00 23.28 12.30
CA ASP A 22 -17.14 23.99 11.71
C ASP A 22 -16.71 25.15 10.78
N ASN A 23 -15.40 25.34 10.61
CA ASN A 23 -14.80 26.36 9.73
C ASN A 23 -13.96 25.68 8.61
N PHE A 24 -12.64 25.78 8.68
CA PHE A 24 -11.64 25.25 7.76
C PHE A 24 -11.90 23.78 7.34
N VAL A 25 -12.12 22.86 8.29
CA VAL A 25 -12.33 21.44 7.97
C VAL A 25 -13.66 21.23 7.25
N SER A 26 -14.73 21.93 7.63
CA SER A 26 -16.02 21.88 6.92
C SER A 26 -15.88 22.29 5.45
N HIS A 27 -15.15 23.39 5.20
CA HIS A 27 -14.87 23.86 3.83
C HIS A 27 -14.01 22.86 3.04
N LEU A 28 -12.94 22.33 3.63
CA LEU A 28 -12.08 21.31 3.01
C LEU A 28 -12.87 20.04 2.66
N CYS A 29 -13.71 19.57 3.58
CA CYS A 29 -14.59 18.42 3.32
C CYS A 29 -15.57 18.71 2.18
N GLY A 30 -16.11 19.93 2.11
CA GLY A 30 -16.96 20.37 1.00
C GLY A 30 -16.22 20.31 -0.35
N CYS A 31 -14.97 20.78 -0.41
CA CYS A 31 -14.12 20.71 -1.60
C CYS A 31 -13.82 19.26 -2.02
N LEU A 32 -13.39 18.42 -1.07
CA LEU A 32 -13.08 17.01 -1.33
C LEU A 32 -14.30 16.23 -1.82
N ARG A 33 -15.48 16.49 -1.22
CA ARG A 33 -16.74 15.89 -1.65
C ARG A 33 -17.10 16.28 -3.08
N ARG A 34 -16.92 17.55 -3.46
CA ARG A 34 -17.13 18.02 -4.85
C ARG A 34 -16.21 17.30 -5.84
N LYS A 35 -14.99 16.95 -5.41
CA LYS A 35 -14.03 16.13 -6.17
C LYS A 35 -14.28 14.62 -6.09
N ARG A 36 -15.34 14.18 -5.41
CA ARG A 36 -15.68 12.76 -5.16
C ARG A 36 -14.60 11.99 -4.40
N ILE A 37 -13.79 12.69 -3.61
CA ILE A 37 -12.76 12.10 -2.74
C ILE A 37 -13.45 11.70 -1.42
N LYS A 38 -13.30 10.44 -1.02
CA LYS A 38 -13.88 9.93 0.23
C LYS A 38 -12.94 10.23 1.39
N THR A 39 -13.43 10.99 2.37
CA THR A 39 -12.63 11.41 3.52
C THR A 39 -13.16 10.77 4.81
N TYR A 40 -12.27 10.17 5.58
CA TYR A 40 -12.51 9.78 6.96
C TYR A 40 -12.14 10.95 7.88
N LEU A 41 -13.08 11.37 8.73
CA LEU A 41 -12.84 12.43 9.71
C LEU A 41 -12.47 11.80 11.03
N PHE A 42 -11.22 11.98 11.46
CA PHE A 42 -10.80 11.62 12.79
C PHE A 42 -11.09 12.78 13.73
N ASP A 43 -12.23 12.69 14.39
CA ASP A 43 -12.80 13.78 15.18
C ASP A 43 -12.59 13.62 16.68
N GLU A 44 -11.49 13.02 17.15
CA GLU A 44 -10.97 12.97 18.55
C GLU A 44 -11.95 12.74 19.73
N LEU A 45 -13.25 12.52 19.47
CA LEU A 45 -14.30 12.40 20.47
C LEU A 45 -14.16 11.07 21.23
N PRO A 46 -14.60 11.01 22.49
CA PRO A 46 -14.04 10.08 23.46
C PRO A 46 -14.64 8.68 23.29
N TYR A 47 -13.86 7.71 22.83
CA TYR A 47 -13.89 6.34 23.37
C TYR A 47 -12.72 5.49 22.87
N GLU A 48 -12.28 4.55 23.70
CA GLU A 48 -11.26 3.53 23.39
C GLU A 48 -11.61 2.69 22.16
N GLU A 49 -12.90 2.53 21.83
CA GLU A 49 -13.37 1.76 20.66
C GLU A 49 -12.93 2.38 19.32
N ARG A 50 -12.73 3.70 19.25
CA ARG A 50 -12.42 4.37 17.98
C ARG A 50 -10.94 4.42 17.65
N TYR A 51 -10.06 4.13 18.60
CA TYR A 51 -8.62 4.14 18.34
C TYR A 51 -8.24 3.04 17.34
N GLU A 52 -8.74 1.81 17.53
CA GLU A 52 -8.54 0.72 16.56
C GLU A 52 -9.19 1.00 15.21
N GLU A 53 -10.38 1.60 15.19
CA GLU A 53 -11.05 2.00 13.94
C GLU A 53 -10.24 3.06 13.19
N SER A 54 -9.58 3.96 13.93
CA SER A 54 -8.78 5.04 13.36
C SER A 54 -7.43 4.57 12.87
N LEU A 55 -6.80 3.62 13.59
CA LEU A 55 -5.66 2.88 13.06
C LEU A 55 -6.05 2.22 11.74
N LYS A 56 -7.14 1.43 11.70
CA LYS A 56 -7.65 0.83 10.45
C LYS A 56 -7.95 1.88 9.38
N ALA A 57 -8.44 3.06 9.74
CA ALA A 57 -8.72 4.13 8.80
C ALA A 57 -7.43 4.74 8.20
N ILE A 58 -6.39 4.94 9.02
CA ILE A 58 -5.04 5.34 8.57
C ILE A 58 -4.49 4.25 7.63
N GLU A 59 -4.63 2.98 8.04
CA GLU A 59 -4.13 1.83 7.31
C GLU A 59 -4.70 1.73 5.88
N VAL A 60 -6.01 1.98 5.72
CA VAL A 60 -6.69 1.88 4.43
C VAL A 60 -6.66 3.16 3.61
N SER A 61 -6.31 4.29 4.23
CA SER A 61 -6.23 5.58 3.54
C SER A 61 -4.93 5.70 2.76
N ARG A 62 -4.98 6.48 1.67
CA ARG A 62 -3.84 6.63 0.75
C ARG A 62 -3.05 7.91 1.00
N VAL A 63 -3.75 8.89 1.57
CA VAL A 63 -3.22 10.19 1.98
C VAL A 63 -3.75 10.48 3.38
N SER A 64 -2.88 10.94 4.27
CA SER A 64 -3.26 11.51 5.56
C SER A 64 -3.04 13.00 5.56
N VAL A 65 -4.01 13.75 6.02
CA VAL A 65 -3.94 15.21 6.19
C VAL A 65 -4.04 15.49 7.67
N ILE A 66 -3.09 16.24 8.20
CA ILE A 66 -2.99 16.54 9.63
C ILE A 66 -3.08 18.05 9.79
N VAL A 67 -4.16 18.53 10.40
CA VAL A 67 -4.39 19.95 10.62
C VAL A 67 -3.92 20.29 12.02
N PHE A 68 -2.70 20.83 12.12
CA PHE A 68 -2.14 21.39 13.33
C PHE A 68 -2.79 22.74 13.60
N SER A 69 -3.51 22.84 14.71
CA SER A 69 -4.13 24.07 15.21
C SER A 69 -3.72 24.31 16.66
N GLU A 70 -4.10 25.45 17.24
CA GLU A 70 -3.66 25.91 18.56
C GLU A 70 -3.75 24.83 19.65
N ASN A 71 -4.84 24.06 19.70
CA ASN A 71 -5.08 23.02 20.71
C ASN A 71 -4.82 21.59 20.20
N PHE A 72 -4.15 21.43 19.07
CA PHE A 72 -3.79 20.10 18.53
C PHE A 72 -2.73 19.39 19.41
N GLY A 73 -1.99 20.15 20.21
CA GLY A 73 -1.06 19.62 21.22
C GLY A 73 -1.71 18.70 22.27
N ASP A 74 -3.04 18.66 22.37
CA ASP A 74 -3.80 17.76 23.26
C ASP A 74 -4.22 16.44 22.55
N SER A 75 -4.06 16.37 21.23
CA SER A 75 -4.57 15.29 20.39
C SER A 75 -3.66 14.06 20.41
N LYS A 76 -4.24 12.85 20.38
CA LYS A 76 -3.42 11.64 20.15
C LYS A 76 -2.91 11.63 18.71
N PHE A 77 -1.68 11.18 18.52
CA PHE A 77 -1.02 11.16 17.22
C PHE A 77 -0.60 9.75 16.82
N CYS A 78 -0.75 9.44 15.54
CA CYS A 78 -0.23 8.21 14.94
C CYS A 78 0.16 8.53 13.49
N LEU A 79 1.45 8.34 13.18
CA LEU A 79 1.93 8.24 11.80
C LEU A 79 2.10 6.75 11.51
N ASP A 80 1.52 6.30 10.41
CA ASP A 80 1.87 5.01 9.84
C ASP A 80 1.87 5.10 8.31
N GLU A 81 2.75 4.32 7.67
CA GLU A 81 3.15 4.18 6.24
C GLU A 81 2.29 4.86 5.11
N VAL A 82 1.94 6.14 5.22
CA VAL A 82 1.13 6.85 4.20
C VAL A 82 1.68 8.22 3.84
N ILE A 83 1.25 8.76 2.70
CA ILE A 83 1.60 10.12 2.27
C ILE A 83 0.94 11.11 3.22
N VAL A 84 1.73 11.79 4.05
CA VAL A 84 1.24 12.78 5.01
C VAL A 84 1.33 14.19 4.42
N ILE A 85 0.32 15.00 4.69
CA ILE A 85 0.24 16.42 4.34
C ILE A 85 -0.01 17.19 5.64
N PRO A 86 1.00 17.84 6.23
CA PRO A 86 0.79 18.72 7.36
C PRO A 86 0.13 20.03 6.88
N VAL A 87 -0.83 20.51 7.66
CA VAL A 87 -1.49 21.81 7.47
C VAL A 87 -1.37 22.58 8.77
N LEU A 88 -0.63 23.68 8.76
CA LEU A 88 -0.45 24.57 9.89
C LEU A 88 -1.56 25.64 9.84
N TYR A 89 -2.56 25.48 10.71
CA TYR A 89 -3.73 26.35 10.79
C TYR A 89 -3.60 27.31 11.99
N HIS A 90 -3.23 28.55 11.70
CA HIS A 90 -3.03 29.64 12.68
C HIS A 90 -2.05 29.27 13.80
N VAL A 91 -0.99 28.55 13.44
CA VAL A 91 0.08 28.12 14.35
C VAL A 91 1.44 28.30 13.66
N ASP A 92 2.46 28.56 14.46
CA ASP A 92 3.82 28.72 13.97
C ASP A 92 4.54 27.37 13.90
N HIS A 93 5.29 27.16 12.82
CA HIS A 93 6.07 25.93 12.58
C HIS A 93 7.05 25.65 13.72
N VAL A 94 7.73 26.70 14.20
CA VAL A 94 8.73 26.64 15.28
C VAL A 94 8.13 26.15 16.60
N ASP A 95 6.87 26.51 16.88
CA ASP A 95 6.18 26.08 18.10
C ASP A 95 5.85 24.59 18.09
N ILE A 96 5.51 24.05 16.92
CA ILE A 96 5.29 22.62 16.76
C ILE A 96 6.61 21.87 16.80
N GLU A 97 7.66 22.40 16.15
CA GLU A 97 8.99 21.77 16.04
C GLU A 97 9.68 21.63 17.40
N ASN A 98 9.66 22.69 18.19
CA ASN A 98 10.32 22.75 19.49
C ASN A 98 9.38 22.44 20.66
N GLN A 99 8.11 22.16 20.37
CA GLN A 99 7.04 21.98 21.35
C GLN A 99 7.01 23.14 22.37
N THR A 100 7.00 24.36 21.85
CA THR A 100 6.82 25.60 22.61
C THR A 100 5.39 26.12 22.47
N GLY A 101 5.08 27.25 23.09
CA GLY A 101 3.73 27.83 23.06
C GLY A 101 2.64 26.87 23.55
N SER A 102 1.51 26.85 22.84
CA SER A 102 0.35 26.02 23.19
C SER A 102 0.64 24.52 23.14
N PHE A 103 1.53 24.08 22.24
CA PHE A 103 1.95 22.67 22.13
C PHE A 103 2.74 22.23 23.36
N GLY A 104 3.67 23.05 23.82
CA GLY A 104 4.44 22.79 25.05
C GLY A 104 3.56 22.70 26.29
N GLU A 105 2.63 23.65 26.43
CA GLU A 105 1.66 23.64 27.54
C GLU A 105 0.76 22.40 27.51
N ALA A 106 0.30 21.99 26.33
CA ALA A 106 -0.52 20.81 26.16
C ALA A 106 0.23 19.54 26.57
N PHE A 107 1.47 19.36 26.08
CA PHE A 107 2.30 18.21 26.47
C PHE A 107 2.62 18.19 27.98
N ALA A 108 2.78 19.36 28.61
CA ALA A 108 3.03 19.44 30.06
C ALA A 108 1.83 19.02 30.92
N LYS A 109 0.60 19.13 30.39
CA LYS A 109 -0.65 18.77 31.08
C LYS A 109 -1.02 17.28 30.91
N ARG A 110 -0.36 16.56 30.00
CA ARG A 110 -0.64 15.13 29.73
C ARG A 110 -0.17 14.23 30.86
N GLN A 111 -0.97 13.21 31.17
CA GLN A 111 -0.66 12.17 32.17
C GLN A 111 -0.23 10.84 31.53
N ASP A 112 -0.06 10.82 30.19
CA ASP A 112 0.37 9.64 29.45
C ASP A 112 1.82 9.24 29.80
N LYS A 113 2.21 8.01 29.41
CA LYS A 113 3.58 7.52 29.65
C LYS A 113 4.60 8.40 28.93
N ALA A 114 5.74 8.64 29.58
CA ALA A 114 6.82 9.47 29.02
C ALA A 114 7.29 9.01 27.63
N GLU A 115 7.33 7.69 27.39
CA GLU A 115 7.67 7.10 26.08
C GLU A 115 6.66 7.50 25.00
N GLN A 116 5.37 7.47 25.31
CA GLN A 116 4.30 7.82 24.38
C GLN A 116 4.27 9.33 24.10
N ILE A 117 4.51 10.15 25.13
CA ILE A 117 4.66 11.60 24.96
C ILE A 117 5.84 11.88 24.02
N LYS A 118 6.96 11.19 24.20
CA LYS A 118 8.13 11.35 23.33
C LYS A 118 7.81 10.95 21.88
N GLU A 119 7.17 9.81 21.67
CA GLU A 119 6.76 9.35 20.32
C GLU A 119 5.87 10.36 19.61
N TRP A 120 4.92 10.99 20.32
CA TRP A 120 4.07 12.03 19.74
C TRP A 120 4.84 13.31 19.41
N LYS A 121 5.78 13.73 20.25
CA LYS A 121 6.63 14.89 19.96
C LYS A 121 7.48 14.65 18.72
N ASP A 122 8.17 13.51 18.67
CA ASP A 122 9.01 13.12 17.55
C ASP A 122 8.17 13.05 16.25
N GLY A 123 6.97 12.46 16.33
CA GLY A 123 6.05 12.37 15.20
C GLY A 123 5.49 13.72 14.74
N PHE A 124 5.20 14.65 15.65
CA PHE A 124 4.80 16.03 15.27
C PHE A 124 5.93 16.73 14.52
N THR A 125 7.15 16.66 15.05
CA THR A 125 8.36 17.22 14.42
C THR A 125 8.61 16.59 13.05
N GLU A 126 8.48 15.27 12.92
CA GLU A 126 8.63 14.61 11.62
C GLU A 126 7.56 15.06 10.62
N ALA A 127 6.29 15.13 11.05
CA ALA A 127 5.19 15.50 10.17
C ALA A 127 5.31 16.92 9.62
N ILE A 128 5.65 17.92 10.45
CA ILE A 128 5.79 19.31 9.98
C ILE A 128 7.00 19.54 9.07
N ASN A 129 7.97 18.63 9.09
CA ASN A 129 9.13 18.66 8.20
C ASN A 129 8.82 18.09 6.82
N LEU A 130 7.63 17.51 6.62
CA LEU A 130 7.14 17.09 5.31
C LEU A 130 6.57 18.28 4.51
N PRO A 131 6.56 18.21 3.17
CA PRO A 131 5.92 19.23 2.35
C PRO A 131 4.42 19.38 2.68
N GLY A 132 4.01 20.59 3.07
CA GLY A 132 2.63 20.88 3.43
C GLY A 132 2.24 22.34 3.25
N TRP A 133 1.21 22.75 4.00
CA TRP A 133 0.53 24.03 3.83
C TRP A 133 0.47 24.82 5.13
N SER A 134 0.43 26.14 5.05
CA SER A 134 0.31 27.02 6.21
C SER A 134 -0.60 28.20 5.92
N THR A 135 -1.42 28.60 6.90
CA THR A 135 -2.19 29.85 6.83
C THR A 135 -1.31 31.10 6.88
N SER A 136 -0.08 31.00 7.40
CA SER A 136 0.84 32.15 7.51
C SER A 136 1.26 32.73 6.15
N HIS A 137 1.18 31.94 5.07
CA HIS A 137 1.59 32.34 3.72
C HIS A 137 0.42 32.75 2.80
N LEU A 138 -0.83 32.57 3.23
CA LEU A 138 -2.01 32.74 2.41
C LEU A 138 -3.05 33.60 3.14
N ARG A 139 -3.40 34.76 2.58
CA ARG A 139 -4.41 35.65 3.16
C ARG A 139 -5.85 35.15 3.01
N ASP A 140 -6.08 34.22 2.09
CA ASP A 140 -7.41 33.73 1.71
C ASP A 140 -7.54 32.23 2.05
N GLU A 141 -8.37 31.93 3.05
CA GLU A 141 -8.65 30.55 3.47
C GLU A 141 -9.35 29.74 2.37
N GLU A 142 -10.17 30.37 1.52
CA GLU A 142 -10.82 29.67 0.40
C GLU A 142 -9.79 29.18 -0.62
N MET A 143 -8.82 30.04 -0.94
CA MET A 143 -7.71 29.70 -1.83
C MET A 143 -6.87 28.57 -1.24
N LEU A 144 -6.51 28.67 0.05
CA LEU A 144 -5.77 27.63 0.77
C LEU A 144 -6.50 26.27 0.72
N VAL A 145 -7.79 26.26 1.01
CA VAL A 145 -8.60 25.04 0.97
C VAL A 145 -8.64 24.42 -0.44
N ASN A 146 -8.79 25.24 -1.48
CA ASN A 146 -8.80 24.77 -2.86
C ASN A 146 -7.44 24.16 -3.27
N GLU A 147 -6.34 24.82 -2.90
CA GLU A 147 -4.98 24.34 -3.18
C GLU A 147 -4.67 23.02 -2.46
N ILE A 148 -5.05 22.89 -1.18
CA ILE A 148 -4.93 21.63 -0.43
C ILE A 148 -5.73 20.52 -1.11
N ALA A 149 -6.97 20.80 -1.51
CA ALA A 149 -7.80 19.81 -2.20
C ALA A 149 -7.20 19.36 -3.54
N LEU A 150 -6.55 20.27 -4.28
CA LEU A 150 -5.83 19.95 -5.53
C LEU A 150 -4.55 19.16 -5.28
N ASP A 151 -3.81 19.45 -4.20
CA ASP A 151 -2.63 18.68 -3.82
C ASP A 151 -2.99 17.25 -3.40
N ILE A 152 -4.05 17.08 -2.60
CA ILE A 152 -4.60 15.77 -2.23
C ILE A 152 -4.98 14.98 -3.50
N GLU A 153 -5.74 15.59 -4.41
CA GLU A 153 -6.13 14.95 -5.67
C GLU A 153 -4.91 14.51 -6.49
N ARG A 154 -3.89 15.38 -6.62
CA ARG A 154 -2.65 15.04 -7.34
C ARG A 154 -1.89 13.89 -6.68
N LYS A 155 -1.77 13.88 -5.35
CA LYS A 155 -1.10 12.80 -4.60
C LYS A 155 -1.87 11.48 -4.73
N LEU A 156 -3.20 11.51 -4.69
CA LEU A 156 -4.04 10.33 -4.97
C LEU A 156 -3.86 9.83 -6.40
N LEU A 157 -3.86 10.71 -7.41
CA LEU A 157 -3.63 10.30 -8.80
C LEU A 157 -2.23 9.69 -9.01
N ARG A 158 -1.20 10.28 -8.40
CA ARG A 158 0.17 9.76 -8.42
C ARG A 158 0.25 8.38 -7.78
N ALA A 159 -0.29 8.22 -6.56
CA ALA A 159 -0.28 6.93 -5.88
C ALA A 159 -1.04 5.85 -6.69
N SER A 160 -2.14 6.22 -7.37
CA SER A 160 -2.89 5.28 -8.22
C SER A 160 -2.04 4.86 -9.41
N ARG A 161 -1.39 5.82 -10.05
CA ARG A 161 -0.50 5.57 -11.20
C ARG A 161 0.70 4.72 -10.81
N THR A 162 1.36 5.01 -9.69
CA THR A 162 2.51 4.24 -9.19
C THR A 162 2.10 2.79 -8.91
N LYS A 163 0.93 2.56 -8.28
CA LYS A 163 0.40 1.21 -8.08
C LYS A 163 0.26 0.44 -9.40
N VAL A 164 -0.35 1.08 -10.41
CA VAL A 164 -0.49 0.50 -11.74
C VAL A 164 0.88 0.22 -12.38
N ILE A 165 1.80 1.19 -12.34
CA ILE A 165 3.15 1.00 -12.91
C ILE A 165 3.86 -0.18 -12.26
N ILE A 166 3.82 -0.30 -10.93
CA ILE A 166 4.45 -1.42 -10.20
C ILE A 166 3.82 -2.75 -10.64
N GLU A 167 2.49 -2.86 -10.61
CA GLU A 167 1.79 -4.09 -11.02
C GLU A 167 2.14 -4.51 -12.46
N TRP A 168 2.13 -3.57 -13.41
CA TRP A 168 2.46 -3.87 -14.81
C TRP A 168 3.95 -4.14 -15.01
N SER A 169 4.83 -3.46 -14.28
CA SER A 169 6.28 -3.71 -14.36
C SER A 169 6.64 -5.13 -13.92
N LEU A 170 6.00 -5.65 -12.87
CA LEU A 170 6.20 -7.02 -12.40
C LEU A 170 5.70 -8.05 -13.42
N VAL A 171 4.52 -7.82 -14.01
CA VAL A 171 3.97 -8.68 -15.08
C VAL A 171 4.88 -8.69 -16.32
N ILE A 172 5.34 -7.52 -16.77
CA ILE A 172 6.23 -7.40 -17.93
C ILE A 172 7.57 -8.09 -17.64
N THR A 173 8.13 -7.89 -16.45
CA THR A 173 9.40 -8.53 -16.05
C THR A 173 9.28 -10.06 -16.07
N ASN A 174 8.19 -10.61 -15.52
CA ASN A 174 7.93 -12.05 -15.58
C ASN A 174 7.77 -12.55 -17.02
N LEU A 175 7.00 -11.85 -17.87
CA LEU A 175 6.87 -12.23 -19.29
C LEU A 175 8.21 -12.23 -20.03
N MET A 176 9.08 -11.26 -19.75
CA MET A 176 10.40 -11.15 -20.35
C MET A 176 11.38 -12.24 -19.87
N LEU A 177 11.15 -12.85 -18.69
CA LEU A 177 11.94 -14.00 -18.23
C LEU A 177 11.46 -15.32 -18.85
N GLU A 178 10.16 -15.44 -19.09
CA GLU A 178 9.54 -16.68 -19.58
C GLU A 178 9.82 -16.96 -21.06
N ILE A 179 9.88 -15.91 -21.89
CA ILE A 179 10.19 -16.05 -23.31
C ILE A 179 11.59 -16.68 -23.52
N PRO A 180 12.68 -16.19 -22.91
CA PRO A 180 13.98 -16.85 -22.97
C PRO A 180 14.02 -18.22 -22.30
N SER A 181 13.28 -18.44 -21.22
CA SER A 181 13.22 -19.76 -20.57
C SER A 181 12.70 -20.83 -21.52
N CYS A 182 11.64 -20.53 -22.29
CA CYS A 182 11.09 -21.44 -23.29
C CYS A 182 12.09 -21.74 -24.42
N VAL A 183 12.82 -20.72 -24.87
CA VAL A 183 13.86 -20.88 -25.90
C VAL A 183 15.02 -21.74 -25.38
N PHE A 184 15.48 -21.51 -24.15
CA PHE A 184 16.54 -22.33 -23.55
C PHE A 184 16.10 -23.76 -23.29
N ASP A 185 14.86 -24.00 -22.89
CA ASP A 185 14.31 -25.36 -22.77
C ASP A 185 14.37 -26.10 -24.12
N GLN A 186 14.01 -25.45 -25.22
CA GLN A 186 14.09 -26.04 -26.56
C GLN A 186 15.53 -26.29 -27.04
N ILE A 187 16.45 -25.35 -26.78
CA ILE A 187 17.88 -25.51 -27.16
C ILE A 187 18.58 -26.52 -26.25
N SER A 188 18.14 -26.70 -25.01
CA SER A 188 18.71 -27.68 -24.09
C SER A 188 18.58 -29.11 -24.62
N ALA A 189 17.49 -29.40 -25.34
CA ALA A 189 17.25 -30.69 -25.97
C ALA A 189 18.30 -31.05 -27.05
N THR A 190 19.09 -30.07 -27.52
CA THR A 190 20.18 -30.25 -28.50
C THR A 190 21.59 -30.35 -27.88
N GLN A 191 21.70 -30.68 -26.59
CA GLN A 191 22.90 -31.17 -25.86
C GLN A 191 23.99 -30.15 -25.45
N LYS A 192 23.67 -29.17 -24.59
CA LYS A 192 24.69 -28.53 -23.72
C LYS A 192 24.18 -28.27 -22.30
N PRO A 193 24.91 -28.70 -21.24
CA PRO A 193 24.50 -28.54 -19.83
C PRO A 193 24.41 -27.07 -19.36
N LEU A 194 25.03 -26.15 -20.12
CA LEU A 194 24.97 -24.72 -19.86
C LEU A 194 23.55 -24.15 -20.05
N TYR A 195 22.82 -24.58 -21.09
CA TYR A 195 21.47 -24.06 -21.37
C TYR A 195 20.43 -24.58 -20.39
N THR A 196 20.58 -25.81 -19.90
CA THR A 196 19.76 -26.33 -18.80
C THR A 196 19.97 -25.59 -17.49
N LEU A 197 21.22 -25.23 -17.16
CA LEU A 197 21.53 -24.45 -15.97
C LEU A 197 20.93 -23.04 -16.08
N ALA A 198 21.01 -22.42 -17.26
CA ALA A 198 20.40 -21.12 -17.52
C ALA A 198 18.87 -21.18 -17.41
N ALA A 199 18.20 -22.18 -18.00
CA ALA A 199 16.75 -22.38 -17.89
C ALA A 199 16.30 -22.59 -16.45
N MET A 200 17.02 -23.42 -15.68
CA MET A 200 16.77 -23.62 -14.25
C MET A 200 16.95 -22.32 -13.46
N SER A 201 18.00 -21.55 -13.73
CA SER A 201 18.23 -20.27 -13.04
C SER A 201 17.11 -19.26 -13.31
N MET A 202 16.62 -19.21 -14.56
CA MET A 202 15.51 -18.33 -14.97
C MET A 202 14.18 -18.76 -14.33
N SER A 203 13.90 -20.06 -14.22
CA SER A 203 12.70 -20.56 -13.57
C SER A 203 12.70 -20.30 -12.07
N PHE A 204 13.85 -20.45 -11.39
CA PHE A 204 14.00 -20.05 -9.99
C PHE A 204 13.77 -18.55 -9.80
N LEU A 205 14.30 -17.70 -10.69
CA LEU A 205 14.10 -16.25 -10.62
C LEU A 205 12.64 -15.85 -10.86
N SER A 206 11.97 -16.47 -11.84
CA SER A 206 10.52 -16.28 -12.10
C SER A 206 9.68 -16.67 -10.88
N CYS A 207 9.97 -17.81 -10.26
CA CYS A 207 9.30 -18.24 -9.03
C CYS A 207 9.54 -17.25 -7.87
N LEU A 208 10.76 -16.74 -7.70
CA LEU A 208 11.08 -15.75 -6.67
C LEU A 208 10.29 -14.45 -6.91
N LEU A 209 10.22 -13.95 -8.15
CA LEU A 209 9.46 -12.75 -8.48
C LEU A 209 7.95 -12.93 -8.25
N CYS A 210 7.40 -14.12 -8.54
CA CYS A 210 6.00 -14.43 -8.22
C CYS A 210 5.74 -14.40 -6.70
N LEU A 211 6.67 -14.93 -5.90
CA LEU A 211 6.58 -14.88 -4.44
C LEU A 211 6.70 -13.44 -3.91
N VAL A 212 7.63 -12.65 -4.45
CA VAL A 212 7.80 -11.24 -4.08
C VAL A 212 6.56 -10.41 -4.45
N ASP A 213 5.99 -10.61 -5.64
CA ASP A 213 4.74 -9.93 -6.06
C ASP A 213 3.58 -10.32 -5.14
N LEU A 214 3.42 -11.61 -4.82
CA LEU A 214 2.39 -12.07 -3.89
C LEU A 214 2.60 -11.49 -2.49
N PHE A 215 3.84 -11.45 -2.00
CA PHE A 215 4.15 -10.86 -0.69
C PHE A 215 3.89 -9.35 -0.67
N HIS A 216 4.29 -8.63 -1.72
CA HIS A 216 4.05 -7.20 -1.87
C HIS A 216 2.55 -6.90 -1.95
N LYS A 217 1.78 -7.61 -2.78
CA LYS A 217 0.30 -7.52 -2.79
C LYS A 217 -0.27 -7.83 -1.40
N GLY A 218 0.30 -8.82 -0.71
CA GLY A 218 -0.14 -9.18 0.62
C GLY A 218 0.06 -8.06 1.64
N ARG A 219 1.22 -7.39 1.60
CA ARG A 219 1.52 -6.23 2.43
C ARG A 219 0.63 -5.04 2.08
N VAL A 220 0.53 -4.68 0.79
CA VAL A 220 -0.27 -3.54 0.32
C VAL A 220 -1.76 -3.72 0.59
N GLU A 221 -2.28 -4.94 0.44
CA GLU A 221 -3.70 -5.24 0.66
C GLU A 221 -3.99 -5.69 2.12
N ARG A 222 -2.96 -5.65 2.98
CA ARG A 222 -3.00 -5.90 4.43
C ARG A 222 -3.75 -7.17 4.80
N VAL A 223 -3.39 -8.28 4.17
CA VAL A 223 -4.08 -9.56 4.34
C VAL A 223 -3.94 -10.09 5.76
N VAL A 224 -5.04 -10.60 6.29
CA VAL A 224 -5.06 -11.23 7.62
C VAL A 224 -5.09 -12.74 7.45
N TRP A 225 -4.24 -13.43 8.20
CA TRP A 225 -4.29 -14.88 8.28
C TRP A 225 -5.48 -15.32 9.13
N ARG A 226 -6.37 -16.16 8.57
CA ARG A 226 -7.55 -16.65 9.30
C ARG A 226 -7.75 -18.15 9.08
N TRP A 227 -8.13 -18.82 10.16
CA TRP A 227 -8.63 -20.19 10.13
C TRP A 227 -10.12 -20.19 9.78
N SER A 228 -10.47 -20.60 8.57
CA SER A 228 -11.86 -20.72 8.13
C SER A 228 -11.97 -21.83 7.08
N LEU A 229 -12.52 -23.00 7.48
CA LEU A 229 -12.63 -24.28 6.74
C LEU A 229 -11.27 -25.01 6.56
N PRO A 230 -11.20 -26.30 6.16
CA PRO A 230 -10.19 -27.25 6.67
C PRO A 230 -8.72 -26.95 6.31
N VAL A 231 -8.47 -25.90 5.52
CA VAL A 231 -7.14 -25.36 5.23
C VAL A 231 -7.12 -23.86 5.60
N PRO A 232 -6.21 -23.40 6.48
CA PRO A 232 -6.07 -21.99 6.81
C PRO A 232 -5.67 -21.17 5.58
N TRP A 233 -6.22 -19.96 5.41
CA TRP A 233 -5.96 -19.11 4.24
C TRP A 233 -5.88 -17.61 4.57
N PHE A 234 -5.19 -16.86 3.73
CA PHE A 234 -5.12 -15.39 3.83
C PHE A 234 -6.41 -14.75 3.30
N HIS A 235 -6.94 -13.78 4.02
CA HIS A 235 -8.19 -13.07 3.67
C HIS A 235 -8.02 -11.55 3.70
N TYR A 236 -8.66 -10.88 2.74
CA TYR A 236 -8.73 -9.42 2.76
C TYR A 236 -9.45 -8.92 4.01
N PRO A 237 -8.91 -7.91 4.72
CA PRO A 237 -9.46 -7.47 6.02
C PRO A 237 -10.90 -6.96 5.93
N THR A 238 -11.34 -6.50 4.76
CA THR A 238 -12.65 -5.85 4.56
C THR A 238 -13.71 -6.73 3.87
N GLN A 239 -13.36 -7.91 3.32
CA GLN A 239 -14.33 -8.77 2.63
C GLN A 239 -14.37 -10.18 3.23
N ARG A 240 -15.53 -10.51 3.82
CA ARG A 240 -15.77 -11.75 4.60
C ARG A 240 -15.67 -13.06 3.80
N SER A 241 -15.62 -13.00 2.47
CA SER A 241 -15.60 -14.21 1.60
C SER A 241 -14.49 -14.24 0.55
N ASN A 242 -13.68 -13.18 0.39
CA ASN A 242 -12.68 -13.15 -0.67
C ASN A 242 -11.33 -13.64 -0.14
N ARG A 243 -10.89 -14.77 -0.69
CA ARG A 243 -9.55 -15.32 -0.48
C ARG A 243 -8.53 -14.41 -1.11
N PHE A 244 -7.37 -14.32 -0.48
CA PHE A 244 -6.21 -13.61 -0.99
C PHE A 244 -5.59 -14.31 -2.20
N GLY A 245 -5.12 -13.49 -3.14
CA GLY A 245 -4.63 -13.92 -4.45
C GLY A 245 -5.78 -14.01 -5.45
N SER A 246 -5.66 -13.28 -6.55
CA SER A 246 -6.59 -13.47 -7.67
C SER A 246 -6.34 -14.84 -8.30
N PHE A 247 -7.34 -15.42 -8.97
CA PHE A 247 -7.19 -16.70 -9.66
C PHE A 247 -5.92 -16.75 -10.54
N PRO A 248 -5.56 -15.70 -11.30
CA PRO A 248 -4.32 -15.68 -12.05
C PRO A 248 -3.04 -15.62 -11.21
N ASP A 249 -3.04 -14.97 -10.04
CA ASP A 249 -1.86 -14.93 -9.16
C ASP A 249 -1.53 -16.35 -8.64
N ILE A 250 -2.58 -17.11 -8.28
CA ILE A 250 -2.43 -18.48 -7.79
C ILE A 250 -2.00 -19.41 -8.92
N VAL A 251 -2.65 -19.32 -10.08
CA VAL A 251 -2.26 -20.10 -11.27
C VAL A 251 -0.82 -19.78 -11.68
N GLY A 252 -0.46 -18.50 -11.66
CA GLY A 252 0.89 -18.04 -11.93
C GLY A 252 1.93 -18.70 -11.02
N LEU A 253 1.72 -18.61 -9.70
CA LEU A 253 2.64 -19.22 -8.73
C LEU A 253 2.75 -20.74 -8.90
N VAL A 254 1.63 -21.43 -9.12
CA VAL A 254 1.62 -22.90 -9.34
C VAL A 254 2.40 -23.26 -10.59
N CYS A 255 2.19 -22.55 -11.70
CA CYS A 255 2.93 -22.76 -12.93
C CYS A 255 4.44 -22.52 -12.75
N ALA A 256 4.83 -21.44 -12.07
CA ALA A 256 6.23 -21.14 -11.78
C ALA A 256 6.88 -22.26 -10.94
N LEU A 257 6.21 -22.73 -9.89
CA LEU A 257 6.67 -23.86 -9.06
C LEU A 257 6.82 -25.15 -9.87
N CYS A 258 5.83 -25.49 -10.70
CA CYS A 258 5.91 -26.66 -11.57
C CYS A 258 7.08 -26.55 -12.55
N GLN A 259 7.29 -25.38 -13.16
CA GLN A 259 8.40 -25.12 -14.08
C GLN A 259 9.76 -25.23 -13.36
N THR A 260 9.89 -24.71 -12.14
CA THR A 260 11.10 -24.86 -11.31
C THR A 260 11.39 -26.34 -11.03
N ILE A 261 10.39 -27.13 -10.64
CA ILE A 261 10.56 -28.56 -10.37
C ILE A 261 11.00 -29.30 -11.64
N LEU A 262 10.34 -29.08 -12.77
CA LEU A 262 10.64 -29.79 -14.01
C LEU A 262 12.01 -29.42 -14.58
N THR A 263 12.39 -28.15 -14.53
CA THR A 263 13.72 -27.70 -14.97
C THR A 263 14.84 -28.22 -14.06
N ALA A 264 14.60 -28.33 -12.75
CA ALA A 264 15.54 -28.94 -11.81
C ALA A 264 15.73 -30.46 -12.05
N VAL A 265 14.63 -31.19 -12.29
CA VAL A 265 14.69 -32.61 -12.65
C VAL A 265 15.45 -32.80 -13.97
N ASN A 266 15.14 -31.99 -14.99
CA ASN A 266 15.81 -32.07 -16.29
C ASN A 266 17.32 -31.78 -16.19
N TYR A 267 17.71 -30.77 -15.40
CA TYR A 267 19.11 -30.49 -15.12
C TYR A 267 19.80 -31.68 -14.44
N SER A 268 19.18 -32.26 -13.42
CA SER A 268 19.71 -33.43 -12.71
C SER A 268 19.90 -34.64 -13.63
N SER A 269 18.91 -34.98 -14.47
CA SER A 269 19.02 -36.09 -15.43
C SER A 269 20.16 -35.89 -16.44
N ILE A 270 20.29 -34.68 -17.02
CA ILE A 270 21.36 -34.37 -17.98
C ILE A 270 22.74 -34.41 -17.32
N THR A 271 22.86 -33.96 -16.05
CA THR A 271 24.14 -34.09 -15.32
C THR A 271 24.51 -35.53 -14.99
N HIS A 272 23.54 -36.45 -14.94
CA HIS A 272 23.75 -37.88 -14.72
C HIS A 272 23.88 -38.70 -16.02
N ASN A 273 23.94 -38.06 -17.20
CA ASN A 273 23.98 -38.70 -18.52
C ASN A 273 22.74 -39.57 -18.85
N ASP A 274 21.62 -39.34 -18.18
CA ASP A 274 20.34 -39.99 -18.50
C ASP A 274 19.60 -39.20 -19.59
N ASP A 275 18.84 -39.90 -20.44
CA ASP A 275 17.96 -39.25 -21.40
C ASP A 275 16.92 -38.39 -20.66
N SER A 276 16.80 -37.13 -21.07
CA SER A 276 15.81 -36.21 -20.51
C SER A 276 14.39 -36.79 -20.66
N PRO A 277 13.62 -36.95 -19.56
CA PRO A 277 12.27 -37.49 -19.63
C PRO A 277 11.27 -36.54 -20.30
N ILE A 278 11.63 -35.25 -20.45
CA ILE A 278 10.73 -34.19 -20.92
C ILE A 278 11.35 -33.49 -22.11
N LYS A 279 10.77 -33.68 -23.30
CA LYS A 279 11.26 -33.09 -24.56
C LYS A 279 10.68 -31.70 -24.87
N PHE A 280 9.57 -31.34 -24.23
CA PHE A 280 8.89 -30.06 -24.45
C PHE A 280 8.11 -29.65 -23.21
N SER A 281 8.37 -28.46 -22.68
CA SER A 281 7.64 -27.90 -21.53
C SER A 281 6.55 -26.94 -22.04
N VAL A 282 5.28 -27.28 -21.78
CA VAL A 282 4.11 -26.45 -22.16
C VAL A 282 3.86 -25.32 -21.14
N TRP A 283 4.49 -25.39 -19.97
CA TRP A 283 4.24 -24.52 -18.83
C TRP A 283 4.57 -23.04 -19.05
N PRO A 284 5.70 -22.65 -19.69
CA PRO A 284 5.97 -21.25 -20.00
C PRO A 284 4.89 -20.62 -20.89
N ILE A 285 4.34 -21.41 -21.83
CA ILE A 285 3.27 -20.98 -22.73
C ILE A 285 1.96 -20.79 -21.94
N MET A 286 1.60 -21.76 -21.09
CA MET A 286 0.40 -21.67 -20.25
C MET A 286 0.47 -20.51 -19.27
N PHE A 287 1.65 -20.25 -18.69
CA PHE A 287 1.88 -19.14 -17.79
C PHE A 287 1.81 -17.79 -18.53
N ALA A 288 2.43 -17.67 -19.70
CA ALA A 288 2.33 -16.46 -20.53
C ALA A 288 0.88 -16.18 -20.98
N LEU A 289 0.11 -17.21 -21.34
CA LEU A 289 -1.32 -17.09 -21.64
C LEU A 289 -2.13 -16.65 -20.40
N GLY A 290 -1.82 -17.21 -19.23
CA GLY A 290 -2.43 -16.80 -17.96
C GLY A 290 -2.17 -15.34 -17.62
N LEU A 291 -0.93 -14.87 -17.77
CA LEU A 291 -0.57 -13.46 -17.61
C LEU A 291 -1.32 -12.58 -18.61
N LEU A 292 -1.37 -12.97 -19.90
CA LEU A 292 -2.09 -12.23 -20.93
C LEU A 292 -3.59 -12.11 -20.61
N CYS A 293 -4.23 -13.20 -20.18
CA CYS A 293 -5.63 -13.19 -19.74
C CYS A 293 -5.84 -12.24 -18.55
N THR A 294 -4.91 -12.20 -17.61
CA THR A 294 -4.95 -11.27 -16.47
C THR A 294 -4.91 -9.81 -16.90
N LEU A 295 -4.03 -9.50 -17.86
CA LEU A 295 -3.91 -8.15 -18.42
C LEU A 295 -5.20 -7.72 -19.13
N LEU A 296 -5.85 -8.65 -19.86
CA LEU A 296 -7.13 -8.39 -20.53
C LEU A 296 -8.26 -8.17 -19.53
N ILE A 297 -8.34 -8.98 -18.47
CA ILE A 297 -9.36 -8.85 -17.42
C ILE A 297 -9.19 -7.51 -16.67
N LYS A 298 -7.96 -7.16 -16.28
CA LYS A 298 -7.68 -5.91 -15.55
C LYS A 298 -7.94 -4.65 -16.38
N ARG A 299 -7.84 -4.71 -17.71
CA ARG A 299 -8.12 -3.56 -18.59
C ARG A 299 -9.63 -3.32 -18.78
N ALA A 300 -10.45 -4.34 -18.52
CA ALA A 300 -11.90 -4.29 -18.70
C ALA A 300 -12.69 -3.87 -17.44
N SER A 301 -12.05 -3.86 -16.26
CA SER A 301 -12.63 -3.46 -14.97
C SER A 301 -12.27 -2.04 -14.56
#